data_AF-A0A6G4V8K5-F1
#
_entry.id   AF-A0A6G4V8K5-F1
#
_cell.length_a   1.000
_cell.length_b   1.000
_cell.length_c   1.000
_cell.angle_alpha   90.00
_cell.angle_beta   90.00
_cell.angle_gamma   90.00
#
_symmetry.space_group_name_H-M   'P 1'
#
loop_
_entity.id
_entity.type
_entity.pdbx_description
1 polymer ?
#
loop_
_entity_poly.entity_id
_entity_poly.type
_entity_poly.pdbx_seq_one_letter_code
_entity_poly.pdbx_strand_id
1 'polypeptide(L)'
;MPRLRFKGVVVRGAVQGIAAVALLCVGALFVADHHDRETFLAVVAGFSMVFAGVGIVVGGGFWAACSGDIRRLRDWRTITGQSESVTIVAPVFLRAGVLALVLFPGALGLYHLVDNAAYDSWLYGS
;
A
#
# COMPACT_ATOMS: atom_id res chain seq x y z
N MET A 1 -25.91 -1.89 -13.91
CA MET A 1 -24.79 -2.56 -13.21
C MET A 1 -24.38 -1.71 -12.00
N PRO A 2 -24.24 -2.25 -10.79
CA PRO A 2 -23.97 -1.43 -9.59
C PRO A 2 -22.55 -0.86 -9.58
N ARG A 3 -22.44 0.47 -9.60
CA ARG A 3 -21.19 1.23 -9.62
C ARG A 3 -20.31 0.95 -8.40
N LEU A 4 -19.00 0.90 -8.60
CA LEU A 4 -18.05 0.71 -7.50
C LEU A 4 -17.95 2.02 -6.68
N ARG A 5 -18.37 2.00 -5.41
CA ARG A 5 -18.18 3.17 -4.53
C ARG A 5 -16.71 3.31 -4.16
N PHE A 6 -16.18 4.51 -4.32
CA PHE A 6 -14.83 4.90 -3.90
C PHE A 6 -14.53 4.47 -2.46
N LYS A 7 -15.47 4.68 -1.53
CA LYS A 7 -15.35 4.25 -0.12
C LYS A 7 -15.02 2.76 0.01
N GLY A 8 -15.63 1.89 -0.79
CA GLY A 8 -15.36 0.45 -0.74
C GLY A 8 -13.97 0.08 -1.27
N VAL A 9 -13.41 0.89 -2.18
CA VAL A 9 -12.04 0.72 -2.69
C VAL A 9 -11.04 1.10 -1.61
N VAL A 10 -11.23 2.27 -0.99
CA VAL A 10 -10.36 2.79 0.07
C VAL A 10 -10.36 1.87 1.28
N VAL A 11 -11.54 1.45 1.78
CA VAL A 11 -11.62 0.56 2.95
C VAL A 11 -10.89 -0.76 2.71
N ARG A 12 -11.03 -1.35 1.51
CA ARG A 12 -10.32 -2.60 1.19
C ARG A 12 -8.81 -2.40 1.09
N GLY A 13 -8.36 -1.30 0.47
CA GLY A 13 -6.94 -0.95 0.43
C GLY A 13 -6.37 -0.74 1.83
N ALA A 14 -7.11 -0.07 2.72
CA ALA A 14 -6.70 0.16 4.10
C ALA A 14 -6.60 -1.15 4.90
N VAL A 15 -7.59 -2.04 4.79
CA VAL A 15 -7.55 -3.36 5.45
C VAL A 15 -6.35 -4.18 4.96
N GLN A 16 -6.06 -4.17 3.65
CA GLN A 16 -4.87 -4.83 3.10
C GLN A 16 -3.58 -4.19 3.60
N GLY A 17 -3.54 -2.87 3.75
CA GLY A 17 -2.41 -2.13 4.33
C GLY A 17 -2.16 -2.52 5.79
N ILE A 18 -3.20 -2.61 6.62
CA ILE A 18 -3.09 -3.05 8.01
C ILE A 18 -2.53 -4.48 8.08
N ALA A 19 -3.05 -5.39 7.25
CA ALA A 19 -2.53 -6.76 7.17
C ALA A 19 -1.05 -6.79 6.74
N ALA A 20 -0.65 -5.92 5.79
CA ALA A 20 0.73 -5.79 5.36
C ALA A 20 1.64 -5.25 6.47
N VAL A 21 1.17 -4.32 7.31
CA VAL A 21 1.92 -3.84 8.49
C VAL A 21 2.15 -4.97 9.48
N ALA A 22 1.13 -5.79 9.76
CA ALA A 22 1.28 -6.94 10.66
C ALA A 22 2.31 -7.95 10.11
N LEU A 23 2.28 -8.23 8.81
CA LEU A 23 3.29 -9.07 8.16
C LEU A 23 4.69 -8.43 8.20
N LEU A 24 4.79 -7.11 8.05
CA LEU A 24 6.04 -6.39 8.14
C LEU A 24 6.64 -6.50 9.55
N CYS A 25 5.82 -6.35 10.60
CA CYS A 25 6.25 -6.57 11.98
C CYS A 25 6.85 -7.97 12.15
N VAL A 26 6.13 -9.00 11.67
CA VAL A 26 6.59 -10.40 11.74
C VAL A 26 7.89 -10.59 10.96
N GLY A 27 7.98 -10.06 9.74
CA GLY A 27 9.17 -10.15 8.89
C GLY A 27 10.39 -9.47 9.53
N ALA A 28 10.21 -8.31 10.15
CA ALA A 28 11.29 -7.59 10.82
C ALA A 28 11.90 -8.39 11.99
N LEU A 29 11.10 -9.21 12.68
CA LEU A 29 11.59 -10.09 13.75
C LEU A 29 12.52 -11.20 13.25
N PHE A 30 12.45 -11.57 11.97
CA PHE A 30 13.35 -12.56 11.38
C PHE A 30 14.67 -11.96 10.86
N VAL A 31 14.81 -10.63 10.87
CA VAL A 31 16.08 -9.96 10.53
C VAL A 31 16.87 -9.80 11.83
N ALA A 32 17.91 -10.61 12.01
CA ALA A 32 18.64 -10.70 13.27
C ALA A 32 19.50 -9.47 13.55
N ASP A 33 20.23 -9.00 12.55
CA ASP A 33 21.13 -7.86 12.65
C ASP A 33 20.36 -6.53 12.72
N HIS A 34 20.80 -5.66 13.63
CA HIS A 34 20.18 -4.37 13.89
C HIS A 34 20.18 -3.46 12.65
N HIS A 35 21.35 -3.32 12.03
CA HIS A 35 21.56 -2.42 10.91
C HIS A 35 20.80 -2.91 9.66
N ASP A 36 20.77 -4.22 9.44
CA ASP A 36 19.97 -4.82 8.37
C ASP A 36 18.47 -4.60 8.60
N ARG A 37 17.99 -4.69 9.85
CA ARG A 37 16.57 -4.47 10.20
C ARG A 37 16.16 -3.02 9.96
N GLU A 38 16.98 -2.07 10.40
CA GLU A 38 16.78 -0.65 10.12
C GLU A 38 16.76 -0.36 8.62
N THR A 39 17.75 -0.86 7.89
CA THR A 39 17.88 -0.67 6.45
C THR A 39 16.66 -1.26 5.73
N PHE A 40 16.24 -2.46 6.11
CA PHE A 40 15.05 -3.11 5.57
C PHE A 40 13.79 -2.25 5.79
N LEU A 41 13.56 -1.76 7.01
CA LEU A 41 12.39 -0.94 7.34
C LEU A 41 12.42 0.42 6.62
N ALA A 42 13.59 1.05 6.53
CA ALA A 42 13.78 2.30 5.80
C ALA A 42 13.49 2.14 4.30
N VAL A 43 13.98 1.05 3.69
CA VAL A 43 13.70 0.72 2.28
C VAL A 43 12.22 0.49 2.05
N VAL A 44 11.56 -0.31 2.91
CA VAL A 44 10.11 -0.57 2.82
C VAL A 44 9.31 0.73 3.00
N ALA A 45 9.70 1.61 3.93
CA ALA A 45 9.08 2.92 4.10
C ALA A 45 9.25 3.79 2.84
N GLY A 46 10.46 3.90 2.29
CA GLY A 46 10.71 4.67 1.06
C GLY A 46 9.90 4.16 -0.13
N PHE A 47 9.90 2.85 -0.38
CA PHE A 47 9.11 2.27 -1.46
C PHE A 47 7.61 2.48 -1.26
N SER A 48 7.08 2.22 -0.06
CA SER A 48 5.66 2.41 0.21
C SER A 48 5.22 3.86 0.06
N MET A 49 6.05 4.83 0.44
CA MET A 49 5.79 6.26 0.18
C MET A 49 5.65 6.55 -1.33
N VAL A 50 6.61 6.10 -2.14
CA VAL A 50 6.59 6.32 -3.60
C VAL A 50 5.37 5.64 -4.23
N PHE A 51 5.12 4.38 -3.89
CA PHE A 51 3.97 3.63 -4.39
C PHE A 51 2.63 4.23 -3.95
N ALA A 52 2.54 4.77 -2.74
CA ALA A 52 1.37 5.50 -2.26
C ALA A 52 1.10 6.74 -3.12
N GLY A 53 2.13 7.56 -3.32
CA GLY A 53 2.04 8.77 -4.13
C GLY A 53 1.61 8.47 -5.57
N VAL A 54 2.35 7.58 -6.25
CA VAL A 54 2.05 7.20 -7.65
C VAL A 54 0.67 6.57 -7.76
N GLY A 55 0.33 5.63 -6.87
CA GLY A 55 -0.95 4.92 -6.89
C GLY A 55 -2.16 5.84 -6.68
N ILE A 56 -2.04 6.80 -5.77
CA ILE A 56 -3.11 7.77 -5.49
C ILE A 56 -3.24 8.78 -6.62
N VAL A 57 -2.13 9.33 -7.12
CA VAL A 57 -2.16 10.35 -8.19
C VAL A 57 -2.69 9.74 -9.49
N VAL A 58 -2.13 8.61 -9.92
CA VAL A 58 -2.53 7.94 -11.17
C VAL A 58 -3.94 7.38 -11.04
N GLY A 59 -4.23 6.66 -9.95
CA GLY A 59 -5.53 6.06 -9.72
C GLY A 59 -6.64 7.11 -9.53
N GLY A 60 -6.36 8.19 -8.80
CA GLY A 60 -7.27 9.31 -8.61
C GLY A 60 -7.49 10.12 -9.89
N GLY A 61 -6.44 10.36 -10.67
CA GLY A 61 -6.52 11.01 -11.97
C GLY A 61 -7.41 10.24 -12.94
N PHE A 62 -7.22 8.92 -13.05
CA PHE A 62 -8.12 8.08 -13.86
C PHE A 62 -9.54 8.02 -13.30
N TRP A 63 -9.71 7.99 -11.98
CA TRP A 63 -11.04 8.01 -11.36
C TRP A 63 -11.80 9.31 -11.69
N ALA A 64 -11.11 10.46 -11.64
CA ALA A 64 -11.67 11.76 -11.99
C ALA A 64 -12.00 11.86 -13.49
N ALA A 65 -11.10 11.39 -14.36
CA ALA A 65 -11.30 11.38 -15.81
C ALA A 65 -12.49 10.49 -16.23
N CYS A 66 -12.71 9.36 -15.54
CA CYS A 66 -13.81 8.44 -15.84
C CYS A 66 -15.18 8.88 -15.29
N SER A 67 -15.30 10.05 -14.65
CA SER A 67 -16.57 10.62 -14.15
C SER A 67 -17.43 9.65 -13.31
N GLY A 68 -16.79 8.70 -12.61
CA GLY A 68 -17.47 7.69 -11.78
C GLY A 68 -18.07 6.49 -12.53
N ASP A 69 -17.83 6.32 -13.83
CA ASP A 69 -18.20 5.10 -14.56
C ASP A 69 -17.11 4.04 -14.40
N ILE A 70 -17.08 3.42 -13.22
CA ILE A 70 -15.99 2.54 -12.78
C ILE A 70 -16.48 1.12 -12.68
N ARG A 71 -15.96 0.28 -13.59
CA ARG A 71 -16.37 -1.10 -13.79
C ARG A 71 -15.54 -2.05 -12.92
N ARG A 72 -16.09 -3.23 -12.63
CA ARG A 72 -15.41 -4.24 -11.81
C ARG A 72 -14.34 -4.94 -12.64
N LEU A 73 -13.26 -5.32 -11.98
CA LEU A 73 -12.18 -6.14 -12.58
C LEU A 73 -12.69 -7.48 -13.16
N ARG A 74 -13.82 -7.98 -12.64
CA ARG A 74 -14.49 -9.20 -13.12
C ARG A 74 -15.09 -9.04 -14.52
N ASP A 75 -15.39 -7.82 -14.94
CA ASP A 75 -16.01 -7.51 -16.22
C ASP A 75 -14.95 -7.28 -17.34
N TRP A 76 -13.67 -7.59 -17.07
CA TRP A 76 -12.55 -7.44 -18.01
C TRP A 76 -12.83 -8.05 -19.39
N ARG A 77 -13.53 -9.18 -19.45
CA ARG A 77 -13.87 -9.87 -20.71
C ARG A 77 -14.97 -9.19 -21.53
N THR A 78 -15.63 -8.16 -20.98
CA THR A 78 -16.68 -7.40 -21.67
C THR A 78 -16.17 -6.07 -22.22
N ILE A 79 -14.87 -5.78 -22.04
CA ILE A 79 -14.24 -4.56 -22.54
C ILE A 79 -13.92 -4.72 -24.02
N THR A 80 -14.36 -3.75 -24.81
CA THR A 80 -14.11 -3.71 -26.28
C THR A 80 -13.24 -2.54 -26.71
N GLY A 81 -12.98 -1.54 -25.84
CA GLY A 81 -12.19 -0.35 -26.19
C GLY A 81 -11.18 0.10 -25.14
N GLN A 82 -10.15 0.86 -25.58
CA GLN A 82 -9.05 1.35 -24.73
C GLN A 82 -9.50 2.28 -23.59
N SER A 83 -10.56 3.06 -23.79
CA SER A 83 -11.13 3.96 -22.76
C SER A 83 -11.82 3.19 -21.63
N GLU A 84 -12.37 2.00 -21.92
CA GLU A 84 -13.00 1.14 -20.91
C GLU A 84 -11.96 0.45 -20.03
N SER A 85 -10.76 0.16 -20.54
CA SER A 85 -9.63 -0.39 -19.76
C SER A 85 -9.27 0.50 -18.58
N VAL A 86 -9.28 1.82 -18.78
CA VAL A 86 -8.93 2.84 -17.78
C VAL A 86 -9.88 2.78 -16.56
N THR A 87 -11.14 2.41 -16.79
CA THR A 87 -12.15 2.29 -15.73
C THR A 87 -11.87 1.15 -14.75
N ILE A 88 -11.06 0.15 -15.14
CA ILE A 88 -10.63 -0.96 -14.26
C ILE A 88 -9.28 -0.69 -13.61
N VAL A 89 -8.41 0.04 -14.31
CA VAL A 89 -7.07 0.39 -13.82
C VAL A 89 -7.15 1.36 -12.62
N ALA A 90 -8.06 2.34 -12.67
CA ALA A 90 -8.27 3.31 -11.60
C ALA A 90 -8.47 2.69 -10.19
N PRO A 91 -9.43 1.76 -9.97
CA PRO A 91 -9.63 1.15 -8.65
C PRO A 91 -8.47 0.25 -8.20
N VAL A 92 -7.66 -0.29 -9.12
CA VAL A 92 -6.48 -1.10 -8.76
C VAL A 92 -5.38 -0.19 -8.21
N PHE A 93 -5.04 0.86 -8.94
CA PHE A 93 -4.01 1.82 -8.52
C PHE A 93 -4.40 2.53 -7.23
N LEU A 94 -5.67 2.88 -7.05
CA LEU A 94 -6.15 3.45 -5.78
C LEU A 94 -6.04 2.46 -4.61
N ARG A 95 -6.34 1.17 -4.80
CA ARG A 95 -6.16 0.18 -3.73
C ARG A 95 -4.69 0.00 -3.37
N ALA A 96 -3.83 -0.15 -4.37
CA ALA A 96 -2.39 -0.28 -4.17
C ALA A 96 -1.83 0.97 -3.48
N GLY A 97 -2.25 2.16 -3.91
CA GLY A 97 -1.86 3.44 -3.32
C GLY A 97 -2.32 3.57 -1.87
N VAL A 98 -3.57 3.24 -1.55
CA VAL A 98 -4.09 3.30 -0.16
C VAL A 98 -3.44 2.24 0.74
N LEU A 99 -3.20 1.03 0.23
CA LEU A 99 -2.44 0.01 0.95
C LEU A 99 -1.05 0.52 1.30
N ALA A 100 -0.33 1.07 0.32
CA ALA A 100 1.01 1.60 0.50
C ALA A 100 1.00 2.82 1.44
N LEU A 101 -0.05 3.66 1.39
CA LEU A 101 -0.23 4.79 2.29
C LEU A 101 -0.37 4.37 3.75
N VAL A 102 -0.98 3.22 4.02
CA VAL A 102 -1.10 2.66 5.38
C VAL A 102 0.19 1.93 5.79
N LEU A 103 0.86 1.27 4.84
CA LEU A 103 2.10 0.56 5.10
C LEU A 103 3.24 1.52 5.46
N PHE A 104 3.32 2.68 4.80
CA PHE A 104 4.34 3.70 5.02
C PHE A 104 4.51 4.13 6.49
N PRO A 105 3.47 4.65 7.19
CA PRO A 105 3.60 5.05 8.58
C PRO A 105 3.87 3.85 9.50
N GLY A 106 3.40 2.64 9.14
CA GLY A 106 3.74 1.42 9.88
C GLY A 106 5.22 1.07 9.80
N ALA A 107 5.80 1.14 8.60
CA ALA A 107 7.22 0.90 8.37
C ALA A 107 8.10 1.96 9.04
N LEU A 108 7.74 3.25 8.92
CA LEU A 108 8.45 4.33 9.61
C LEU A 108 8.36 4.24 11.13
N GLY A 109 7.18 3.91 11.66
CA GLY A 109 7.00 3.73 13.09
C GLY A 109 7.89 2.61 13.63
N LEU A 110 7.94 1.47 12.92
CA LEU A 110 8.85 0.37 13.26
C LEU A 110 10.32 0.77 13.14
N TYR A 111 10.69 1.50 12.08
CA TYR A 111 12.06 1.98 11.90
C TYR A 111 12.51 2.80 13.11
N HIS A 112 11.72 3.80 13.52
CA HIS A 112 12.05 4.61 14.70
C HIS A 112 12.04 3.80 16.01
N LEU A 113 11.18 2.78 16.13
CA LEU A 113 11.20 1.91 17.30
C LEU A 113 12.46 1.07 17.39
N VAL A 114 13.00 0.62 16.25
CA VAL A 114 14.26 -0.13 16.19
C VAL A 114 15.44 0.82 16.43
N ASP A 115 15.49 1.96 15.75
CA ASP A 115 16.57 2.97 15.87
C ASP A 115 16.71 3.53 17.29
N ASN A 116 15.61 3.65 18.03
CA ASN A 116 15.63 4.09 19.43
C ASN A 116 15.72 2.94 20.46
N ALA A 117 15.94 1.70 20.02
CA ALA A 117 16.07 0.57 20.91
C ALA A 117 17.39 0.64 21.70
N ALA A 118 17.31 0.45 23.03
CA ALA A 118 18.51 0.39 23.86
C ALA A 118 19.37 -0.85 23.50
N TYR A 119 20.70 -0.71 23.55
CA TYR A 119 21.67 -1.77 23.24
C TYR A 119 21.41 -3.10 23.97
N ASP A 120 20.90 -3.07 25.21
CA ASP A 120 20.60 -4.27 26.01
C ASP A 120 19.18 -4.85 25.76
N SER A 121 18.43 -4.28 24.81
CA SER A 121 17.06 -4.72 24.53
C SER A 121 17.03 -5.84 23.49
N TRP A 122 16.07 -6.76 23.65
CA TRP A 122 15.80 -7.82 22.67
C TRP A 122 15.48 -7.28 21.25
N LEU A 123 15.11 -6.00 21.16
CA LEU A 123 14.79 -5.28 19.93
C LEU A 123 16.04 -4.76 19.21
N TYR A 124 17.13 -4.53 19.94
CA TYR A 124 18.42 -4.15 19.36
C TYR A 124 18.98 -5.30 18.50
N GLY A 125 18.83 -6.54 18.96
CA GLY A 125 19.43 -7.70 18.29
C GLY A 125 20.87 -7.91 18.74
N SER A 126 21.41 -9.10 18.44
CA SER A 126 22.79 -9.50 18.78
C SER A 126 23.79 -9.05 17.74
#